data_AF-A7T5W6-F1
#
_entry.id   AF-A7T5W6-F1
#
_cell.length_a   1.000
_cell.length_b   1.000
_cell.length_c   1.000
_cell.angle_alpha   90.00
_cell.angle_beta   90.00
_cell.angle_gamma   90.00
#
_symmetry.space_group_name_H-M   'P 1'
#
loop_
_entity.id
_entity.type
_entity.pdbx_description
1 polymer ?
#
loop_
_entity_poly.entity_id
_entity_poly.type
_entity_poly.pdbx_seq_one_letter_code
_entity_poly.pdbx_strand_id
1 'polypeptide(L)'
;MPDAMKAIRGAMDEWQASTCLRFVPRTNQKDYLWFFRQKGCWCHVGRIGGRTSLSVGYGCEYQPVMTHEIGHAVGFFHEQSRPDRDSYVQVLMQNILPGFESAFAKYGRGKLDALTIPYDYESIMHYPFTAFSRNGQPTLETLK
;
A
#
# COMPACT_ATOMS: atom_id res chain seq x y z
N MET A 1 -0.06 -22.71 -4.63
CA MET A 1 0.01 -21.33 -5.16
C MET A 1 1.46 -20.96 -5.44
N PRO A 2 2.10 -21.54 -6.48
CA PRO A 2 3.52 -21.27 -6.77
C PRO A 2 3.78 -19.78 -7.06
N ASP A 3 2.89 -19.15 -7.83
CA ASP A 3 3.03 -17.75 -8.25
C ASP A 3 2.96 -16.78 -7.06
N ALA A 4 2.00 -16.99 -6.15
CA ALA A 4 1.90 -16.19 -4.92
C ALA A 4 3.18 -16.30 -4.08
N MET A 5 3.71 -17.50 -3.88
CA MET A 5 4.95 -17.69 -3.10
C MET A 5 6.16 -17.03 -3.77
N LYS A 6 6.24 -17.07 -5.10
CA LYS A 6 7.29 -16.37 -5.86
C LYS A 6 7.18 -14.86 -5.69
N ALA A 7 5.98 -14.29 -5.83
CA ALA A 7 5.74 -12.86 -5.65
C ALA A 7 6.05 -12.38 -4.23
N ILE A 8 5.59 -13.12 -3.22
CA ILE A 8 5.85 -12.82 -1.80
C ILE A 8 7.36 -12.84 -1.51
N ARG A 9 8.08 -13.87 -1.96
CA ARG A 9 9.53 -13.97 -1.76
C ARG A 9 10.28 -12.85 -2.49
N GLY A 10 9.96 -12.58 -3.75
CA GLY A 10 10.57 -11.49 -4.51
C GLY A 10 10.35 -10.12 -3.85
N ALA A 11 9.16 -9.88 -3.29
CA ALA A 11 8.89 -8.65 -2.54
C ALA A 11 9.69 -8.56 -1.24
N MET A 12 9.80 -9.67 -0.49
CA MET A 12 10.66 -9.71 0.71
C MET A 12 12.14 -9.47 0.35
N ASP A 13 12.62 -10.05 -0.74
CA ASP A 13 14.00 -9.87 -1.21
C ASP A 13 14.29 -8.42 -1.60
N GLU A 14 13.37 -7.76 -2.31
CA GLU A 14 13.46 -6.34 -2.66
C GLU A 14 13.63 -5.44 -1.42
N TRP A 15 12.74 -5.61 -0.43
CA TRP A 15 12.82 -4.86 0.82
C TRP A 15 14.13 -5.13 1.58
N GLN A 16 14.61 -6.38 1.60
CA GLN A 16 15.86 -6.74 2.28
C GLN A 16 17.11 -6.17 1.59
N ALA A 17 17.10 -6.12 0.26
CA ALA A 17 18.21 -5.59 -0.53
C ALA A 17 18.34 -4.07 -0.37
N SER A 18 17.21 -3.36 -0.31
CA SER A 18 17.17 -1.90 -0.32
C SER A 18 17.09 -1.26 1.06
N THR A 19 16.87 -2.04 2.13
CA THR A 19 16.69 -1.53 3.50
C THR A 19 17.36 -2.40 4.56
N CYS A 20 17.25 -1.99 5.82
CA CYS A 20 17.68 -2.80 6.97
C CYS A 20 16.67 -3.88 7.39
N LEU A 21 15.49 -3.94 6.77
CA LEU A 21 14.46 -4.94 7.10
C LEU A 21 14.94 -6.35 6.80
N ARG A 22 14.60 -7.31 7.65
CA ARG A 22 14.91 -8.73 7.47
C ARG A 22 13.66 -9.57 7.73
N PHE A 23 13.30 -10.41 6.77
CA PHE A 23 12.21 -11.36 6.89
C PHE A 23 12.76 -12.73 7.26
N VAL A 24 12.26 -13.29 8.35
CA VAL A 24 12.66 -14.61 8.83
C VAL A 24 11.44 -15.50 8.94
N PRO A 25 11.54 -16.80 8.59
CA PRO A 25 10.47 -17.74 8.86
C PRO A 25 10.10 -17.73 10.34
N ARG A 26 8.82 -17.54 10.62
CA ARG A 26 8.31 -17.53 11.99
C ARG A 26 8.51 -18.90 12.63
N THR A 27 8.97 -18.92 13.87
CA THR A 27 8.98 -20.09 14.75
C THR A 27 7.97 -19.91 15.88
N ASN A 28 8.26 -19.01 16.82
CA ASN A 28 7.44 -18.75 18.02
C ASN A 28 7.21 -17.25 18.27
N GLN A 29 7.62 -16.38 17.34
CA GLN A 29 7.44 -14.94 17.48
C GLN A 29 5.94 -14.64 17.65
N LYS A 30 5.65 -13.81 18.66
CA LYS A 30 4.29 -13.36 19.00
C LYS A 30 3.66 -12.62 17.83
N ASP A 31 4.44 -11.71 17.23
CA ASP A 31 3.99 -10.82 16.17
C ASP A 31 4.63 -11.23 14.84
N TYR A 32 3.81 -11.35 13.79
CA TYR A 32 4.24 -11.91 12.52
C TYR A 32 3.29 -11.55 11.38
N LEU A 33 3.81 -11.62 10.15
CA LEU A 33 3.01 -11.51 8.94
C LEU A 33 2.40 -12.86 8.57
N TRP A 34 1.12 -12.85 8.23
CA TRP A 34 0.39 -14.02 7.77
C TRP A 34 -0.20 -13.76 6.40
N PHE A 35 0.44 -14.33 5.39
CA PHE A 35 -0.01 -14.31 4.00
C PHE A 35 -1.08 -15.37 3.81
N PHE A 36 -2.23 -14.98 3.29
CA PHE A 36 -3.35 -15.89 3.07
C PHE A 36 -4.19 -15.46 1.86
N ARG A 37 -5.01 -16.38 1.36
CA ARG A 37 -5.88 -16.13 0.21
C ARG A 37 -7.23 -15.59 0.69
N GLN A 38 -7.55 -14.35 0.34
CA GLN A 38 -8.88 -13.75 0.50
C GLN A 38 -9.19 -12.86 -0.74
N LYS A 39 -10.41 -12.36 -0.87
CA LYS A 39 -10.78 -11.38 -1.89
C LYS A 39 -9.97 -10.09 -1.73
N GLY A 40 -9.34 -9.65 -2.82
CA GLY A 40 -8.57 -8.41 -2.90
C GLY A 40 -7.13 -8.52 -2.40
N CYS A 41 -6.36 -7.47 -2.65
CA CYS A 41 -5.00 -7.26 -2.14
C CYS A 41 -5.12 -6.23 -1.02
N TRP A 42 -4.67 -6.57 0.19
CA TRP A 42 -4.65 -5.63 1.31
C TRP A 42 -3.79 -6.14 2.47
N CYS A 43 -3.26 -5.21 3.26
CA CYS A 43 -2.65 -5.44 4.56
C CYS A 43 -3.06 -4.34 5.56
N HIS A 44 -2.99 -4.65 6.86
CA HIS A 44 -3.07 -3.62 7.88
C HIS A 44 -1.81 -2.77 7.88
N VAL A 45 -1.96 -1.48 8.20
CA VAL A 45 -0.81 -0.57 8.29
C VAL A 45 -0.10 -0.74 9.63
N GLY A 46 1.18 -1.13 9.56
CA GLY A 46 2.07 -1.30 10.70
C GLY A 46 1.82 -2.56 11.53
N ARG A 47 2.58 -2.64 12.64
CA ARG A 47 2.49 -3.75 13.59
C ARG A 47 1.28 -3.60 14.50
N ILE A 48 0.21 -4.33 14.18
CA ILE A 48 -1.04 -4.31 14.96
C ILE A 48 -1.03 -5.20 16.22
N GLY A 49 0.07 -5.93 16.45
CA GLY A 49 0.20 -6.92 17.52
C GLY A 49 -0.38 -8.28 17.14
N GLY A 50 0.29 -9.36 17.53
CA GLY A 50 -0.04 -10.71 17.09
C GLY A 50 0.10 -10.89 15.58
N ARG A 51 -0.88 -11.59 14.99
CA ARG A 51 -0.93 -11.87 13.56
C ARG A 51 -1.35 -10.63 12.76
N THR A 52 -0.45 -10.12 11.92
CA THR A 52 -0.78 -9.12 10.89
C THR A 52 -1.15 -9.84 9.60
N SER A 53 -2.43 -9.80 9.22
CA SER A 53 -2.95 -10.49 8.04
C SER A 53 -2.64 -9.70 6.76
N LEU A 54 -2.19 -10.42 5.72
CA LEU A 54 -1.96 -9.88 4.38
C LEU A 54 -2.67 -10.76 3.35
N SER A 55 -3.69 -10.20 2.71
CA SER A 55 -4.48 -10.90 1.70
C SER A 55 -3.76 -10.87 0.36
N VAL A 56 -3.46 -12.05 -0.17
CA VAL A 56 -3.00 -12.24 -1.53
C VAL A 56 -4.15 -12.83 -2.31
N GLY A 57 -5.08 -11.99 -2.78
CA GLY A 57 -6.20 -12.41 -3.61
C GLY A 57 -5.82 -12.81 -5.03
N TYR A 58 -6.76 -13.41 -5.77
CA TYR A 58 -6.54 -13.70 -7.19
C TYR A 58 -6.29 -12.39 -7.96
N GLY A 59 -5.23 -12.36 -8.76
CA GLY A 59 -4.75 -11.15 -9.44
C GLY A 59 -3.77 -10.31 -8.61
N CYS A 60 -3.47 -10.70 -7.38
CA CYS A 60 -2.47 -10.05 -6.52
C CYS A 60 -1.09 -10.71 -6.59
N GLU A 61 -0.92 -11.82 -7.33
CA GLU A 61 0.30 -12.64 -7.37
C GLU A 61 1.45 -12.01 -8.17
N TYR A 62 1.61 -10.70 -8.10
CA TYR A 62 2.67 -9.94 -8.74
C TYR A 62 3.59 -9.35 -7.68
N GLN A 63 4.91 -9.40 -7.93
CA GLN A 63 5.89 -8.88 -6.98
C GLN A 63 5.64 -7.41 -6.58
N PRO A 64 5.37 -6.46 -7.51
CA PRO A 64 5.11 -5.07 -7.12
C PRO A 64 3.91 -4.91 -6.19
N VAL A 65 2.85 -5.70 -6.40
CA VAL A 65 1.67 -5.70 -5.53
C VAL A 65 2.06 -6.20 -4.14
N MET A 66 2.84 -7.28 -4.04
CA MET A 66 3.31 -7.77 -2.74
C MET A 66 4.31 -6.81 -2.06
N THR A 67 5.12 -6.08 -2.82
CA THR A 67 6.00 -5.02 -2.28
C THR A 67 5.16 -3.91 -1.64
N HIS A 68 4.08 -3.49 -2.30
CA HIS A 68 3.11 -2.52 -1.78
C HIS A 68 2.45 -3.00 -0.47
N GLU A 69 1.90 -4.22 -0.46
CA GLU A 69 1.22 -4.75 0.72
C GLU A 69 2.17 -4.96 1.90
N ILE A 70 3.43 -5.33 1.64
CA ILE A 70 4.47 -5.36 2.68
C ILE A 70 4.81 -3.94 3.16
N GLY A 71 4.80 -2.94 2.27
CA GLY A 71 4.94 -1.52 2.65
C GLY A 71 3.89 -1.08 3.68
N HIS A 72 2.64 -1.50 3.51
CA HIS A 72 1.62 -1.32 4.54
C HIS A 72 2.01 -1.99 5.86
N ALA A 73 2.39 -3.26 5.84
CA ALA A 73 2.82 -3.97 7.06
C ALA A 73 4.00 -3.30 7.78
N VAL A 74 4.94 -2.71 7.03
CA VAL A 74 6.06 -1.93 7.58
C VAL A 74 5.57 -0.66 8.29
N GLY A 75 4.50 -0.05 7.79
CA GLY A 75 3.87 1.11 8.42
C GLY A 75 3.55 2.26 7.46
N PHE A 76 3.73 2.07 6.15
CA PHE A 76 3.43 3.11 5.17
C PHE A 76 1.93 3.16 4.86
N PHE A 77 1.37 4.36 4.91
CA PHE A 77 0.08 4.64 4.30
C PHE A 77 0.27 4.93 2.81
N HIS A 78 -0.83 5.08 2.08
CA HIS A 78 -0.76 5.54 0.71
C HIS A 78 -0.22 6.97 0.60
N GLU A 79 0.59 7.24 -0.43
CA GLU A 79 1.23 8.54 -0.64
C GLU A 79 0.18 9.65 -0.86
N GLN A 80 -0.88 9.39 -1.63
CA GLN A 80 -1.96 10.36 -1.87
C GLN A 80 -2.83 10.65 -0.63
N SER A 81 -2.62 9.92 0.47
CA SER A 81 -3.28 10.18 1.76
C SER A 81 -2.45 11.11 2.66
N ARG A 82 -1.29 11.60 2.21
CA ARG A 82 -0.51 12.57 2.97
C ARG A 82 -1.30 13.86 3.26
N PRO A 83 -1.06 14.52 4.42
CA PRO A 83 -1.74 15.77 4.76
C PRO A 83 -1.50 16.90 3.74
N ASP A 84 -0.32 16.94 3.12
CA ASP A 84 0.16 17.95 2.16
C ASP A 84 -0.18 17.63 0.70
N ARG A 85 -0.81 16.49 0.41
CA ARG A 85 -1.05 16.01 -0.97
C ARG A 85 -1.75 17.01 -1.89
N ASP A 86 -2.62 17.88 -1.37
CA ASP A 86 -3.34 18.90 -2.16
C ASP A 86 -2.39 19.98 -2.74
N SER A 87 -1.11 19.99 -2.38
CA SER A 87 -0.08 20.83 -3.01
C SER A 87 0.57 20.17 -4.23
N TYR A 88 0.22 18.91 -4.52
CA TYR A 88 0.87 18.04 -5.50
C TYR A 88 -0.14 17.41 -6.45
N VAL A 89 -1.26 16.90 -5.92
CA VAL A 89 -2.33 16.26 -6.69
C VAL A 89 -3.70 16.80 -6.30
N GLN A 90 -4.59 16.86 -7.29
CA GLN A 90 -6.01 17.10 -7.10
C GLN A 90 -6.79 15.79 -7.17
N VAL A 91 -7.76 15.62 -6.25
CA VAL A 91 -8.71 14.50 -6.31
C VAL A 91 -9.94 14.92 -7.13
N LEU A 92 -10.20 14.20 -8.22
CA LEU A 92 -11.33 14.42 -9.11
C LEU A 92 -12.54 13.59 -8.65
N MET A 93 -13.23 14.07 -7.62
CA MET A 93 -14.33 13.35 -6.95
C MET A 93 -15.42 12.89 -7.92
N GLN A 94 -15.68 13.66 -8.99
CA GLN A 94 -16.64 13.33 -10.04
C GLN A 94 -16.29 12.08 -10.86
N ASN A 95 -15.07 11.56 -10.78
CA ASN A 95 -14.65 10.35 -11.48
C ASN A 95 -14.58 9.13 -10.56
N ILE A 96 -14.77 9.29 -9.24
CA ILE A 96 -14.68 8.20 -8.26
C ILE A 96 -15.97 7.37 -8.25
N LEU A 97 -15.85 6.05 -8.11
CA LEU A 97 -16.97 5.14 -7.86
C LEU A 97 -17.74 5.56 -6.59
N PRO A 98 -19.08 5.72 -6.67
CA PRO A 98 -19.87 6.05 -5.49
C PRO A 98 -19.62 5.07 -4.33
N GLY A 99 -19.32 5.60 -3.14
CA GLY A 99 -18.98 4.83 -1.94
C GLY A 99 -17.48 4.60 -1.71
N PHE A 100 -16.62 4.97 -2.67
CA PHE A 100 -15.15 4.85 -2.55
C PHE A 100 -14.45 6.18 -2.25
N GLU A 101 -15.19 7.25 -2.00
CA GLU A 101 -14.65 8.59 -1.75
C GLU A 101 -13.71 8.61 -0.52
N SER A 102 -14.02 7.78 0.48
CA SER A 102 -13.20 7.65 1.69
C SER A 102 -11.81 7.06 1.45
N ALA A 103 -11.59 6.34 0.33
CA ALA A 103 -10.27 5.83 -0.06
C ALA A 103 -9.28 6.94 -0.45
N PHE A 104 -9.78 8.15 -0.70
CA PHE A 104 -8.99 9.34 -1.04
C PHE A 104 -8.86 10.32 0.13
N ALA A 105 -9.32 9.92 1.32
CA ALA A 105 -9.19 10.71 2.53
C ALA A 105 -7.70 10.88 2.90
N LYS A 106 -7.37 12.10 3.35
CA LYS A 106 -6.05 12.40 3.93
C LYS A 106 -6.02 11.97 5.38
N TYR A 107 -4.85 11.55 5.86
CA TYR A 107 -4.62 11.40 7.29
C TYR A 107 -4.30 12.75 7.93
N GLY A 108 -4.74 12.94 9.17
CA GLY A 108 -4.42 14.14 9.94
C GLY A 108 -2.96 14.20 10.36
N ARG A 109 -2.46 15.41 10.63
CA ARG A 109 -1.12 15.64 11.21
C ARG A 109 -1.00 14.85 12.53
N GLY A 110 0.05 14.05 12.66
CA GLY A 110 0.30 13.18 13.83
C GLY A 110 -0.12 11.71 13.65
N LYS A 111 -0.90 11.37 12.62
CA LYS A 111 -1.11 9.95 12.22
C LYS A 111 -0.17 9.49 11.11
N LEU A 112 0.20 10.43 10.24
CA LEU A 112 1.15 10.22 9.15
C LEU A 112 2.22 11.30 9.28
N ASP A 113 3.48 10.87 9.33
CA ASP A 113 4.66 11.73 9.26
C ASP A 113 5.36 11.50 7.92
N ALA A 114 5.61 12.58 7.18
CA ALA A 114 6.33 12.54 5.91
C ALA A 114 7.85 12.38 6.09
N LEU A 115 8.34 12.40 7.33
CA LEU A 115 9.77 12.29 7.67
C LEU A 115 10.64 13.32 6.93
N THR A 116 10.07 14.50 6.64
CA THR A 116 10.66 15.57 5.82
C THR A 116 11.00 15.20 4.37
N ILE A 117 10.47 14.08 3.87
CA ILE A 117 10.65 13.65 2.48
C ILE A 117 9.63 14.33 1.55
N PRO A 118 10.04 14.80 0.35
CA PRO A 118 9.12 15.32 -0.65
C PRO A 118 8.02 14.33 -1.01
N TYR A 119 6.92 14.84 -1.58
CA TYR A 119 5.88 13.99 -2.15
C TYR A 119 6.43 13.20 -3.33
N ASP A 120 6.18 11.89 -3.37
CA ASP A 120 6.75 10.98 -4.37
C ASP A 120 5.66 10.38 -5.28
N TYR A 121 5.57 10.88 -6.52
CA TYR A 121 4.62 10.38 -7.52
C TYR A 121 4.93 8.95 -7.99
N GLU A 122 6.19 8.51 -7.86
CA GLU A 122 6.64 7.18 -8.27
C GLU A 122 6.65 6.18 -7.10
N SER A 123 6.24 6.62 -5.90
CA SER A 123 6.16 5.78 -4.73
C SER A 123 5.33 4.54 -5.02
N ILE A 124 5.85 3.37 -4.62
CA ILE A 124 5.10 2.11 -4.70
C ILE A 124 3.77 2.21 -3.91
N MET A 125 3.68 3.14 -2.96
CA MET A 125 2.48 3.41 -2.14
C MET A 125 1.53 4.44 -2.75
N HIS A 126 1.84 5.03 -3.90
CA HIS A 126 0.97 5.97 -4.59
C HIS A 126 -0.11 5.24 -5.38
N TYR A 127 -1.37 5.71 -5.32
CA TYR A 127 -2.42 5.17 -6.16
C TYR A 127 -2.16 5.40 -7.65
N PRO A 128 -2.53 4.43 -8.51
CA PRO A 128 -2.70 4.71 -9.93
C PRO A 128 -3.63 5.90 -10.14
N PHE A 129 -3.38 6.70 -11.17
CA PHE A 129 -4.16 7.91 -11.47
C PHE A 129 -5.63 7.60 -11.77
N THR A 130 -5.98 6.36 -12.11
CA THR A 130 -7.34 5.88 -12.41
C THR A 130 -7.92 5.01 -11.30
N ALA A 131 -7.30 4.96 -10.11
CA ALA A 131 -7.77 4.16 -8.99
C ALA A 131 -9.25 4.45 -8.68
N PHE A 132 -10.06 3.40 -8.50
CA PHE A 132 -11.50 3.49 -8.21
C PHE A 132 -12.29 4.38 -9.19
N SER A 133 -11.84 4.51 -10.44
CA SER A 133 -12.55 5.29 -11.46
C SER A 133 -13.87 4.61 -11.88
N ARG A 134 -14.94 5.41 -12.00
CA ARG A 134 -16.26 4.96 -12.48
C ARG A 134 -16.42 5.01 -13.99
N ASN A 135 -15.54 5.72 -14.68
CA ASN A 135 -15.68 6.08 -16.10
C ASN A 135 -14.36 5.93 -16.89
N GLY A 136 -13.35 5.31 -16.28
CA GLY A 136 -12.02 5.15 -16.87
C GLY A 136 -11.19 6.43 -16.93
N GLN A 137 -11.74 7.58 -16.50
CA GLN A 137 -11.02 8.85 -16.42
C GLN A 137 -10.20 8.92 -15.12
N PRO A 138 -9.15 9.76 -15.05
CA PRO A 138 -8.35 9.93 -13.85
C PRO A 138 -9.18 10.36 -12.64
N THR A 139 -8.88 9.80 -11.47
CA THR A 139 -9.37 10.22 -10.14
C THR A 139 -8.33 11.08 -9.40
N LEU A 140 -7.08 11.05 -9.85
CA LEU A 140 -6.00 11.95 -9.41
C LEU A 140 -5.43 12.69 -10.62
N GLU A 141 -5.03 13.95 -10.44
CA GLU A 141 -4.38 14.78 -11.44
C GLU A 141 -3.22 15.55 -10.79
N THR A 142 -2.06 15.67 -11.46
CA THR A 142 -0.94 16.45 -10.92
C THR A 142 -1.20 17.94 -11.07
N LEU A 143 -0.75 18.73 -10.08
CA LEU A 143 -0.88 20.20 -10.10
C LEU A 143 0.36 20.90 -10.69
N LYS A 144 1.38 20.13 -11.07
CA LYS A 144 2.64 20.58 -11.66
C LYS A 144 3.02 19.66 -12.81
#